data_AF-A0A2L0B0W5-F1
#
_entry.id   AF-A0A2L0B0W5-F1
#
_cell.length_a   1.000
_cell.length_b   1.000
_cell.length_c   1.000
_cell.angle_alpha   90.00
_cell.angle_beta   90.00
_cell.angle_gamma   90.00
#
_symmetry.space_group_name_H-M   'P 1'
#
loop_
_entity.id
_entity.type
_entity.pdbx_description
1 polymer ?
#
loop_
_entity_poly.entity_id
_entity_poly.type
_entity_poly.pdbx_seq_one_letter_code
_entity_poly.pdbx_strand_id
1 'polypeptide(L)'
;IETIAEPLRDRMEMIDMSGYVAEEKLAIATKYLLPQAMKDSGLSTEQIKVKDDALNILIRNYCRESGVRNLQKHIEKVVRKVAFKVVREEATFINVDGSNLSDFVGKPVFTHDRMYTTTPPGVVMGLAWTAMG
;
A
#
# COMPACT_ATOMS: atom_id res chain seq x y z
N ILE A 1 -15.95 -3.65 17.43
CA ILE A 1 -16.71 -4.77 18.06
C ILE A 1 -17.31 -4.33 19.38
N GLU A 2 -16.52 -3.67 20.25
CA GLU A 2 -17.01 -3.16 21.55
C GLU A 2 -18.12 -2.10 21.47
N THR A 3 -18.26 -1.42 20.33
CA THR A 3 -19.29 -0.39 20.11
C THR A 3 -20.61 -0.91 19.55
N ILE A 4 -20.73 -2.21 19.26
CA ILE A 4 -21.97 -2.80 18.71
C ILE A 4 -22.90 -3.16 19.88
N ALA A 5 -24.16 -2.73 19.79
CA ALA A 5 -25.17 -3.03 20.81
C ALA A 5 -25.39 -4.55 20.96
N GLU A 6 -25.44 -5.02 22.21
CA GLU A 6 -25.56 -6.43 22.57
C GLU A 6 -26.75 -7.15 21.90
N PRO A 7 -27.96 -6.55 21.78
CA PRO A 7 -29.09 -7.20 21.11
C PRO A 7 -28.88 -7.44 19.61
N LEU A 8 -28.03 -6.65 18.96
CA LEU A 8 -27.68 -6.86 17.55
C LEU A 8 -26.55 -7.89 17.44
N ARG A 9 -25.58 -7.82 18.33
CA ARG A 9 -24.42 -8.73 18.35
C ARG A 9 -24.86 -10.19 18.54
N ASP A 10 -25.83 -10.45 19.42
CA ASP A 10 -26.36 -11.80 19.68
C ASP A 10 -27.07 -12.42 18.45
N ARG A 11 -27.49 -11.57 17.49
CA ARG A 11 -28.15 -12.00 16.25
C ARG A 11 -27.21 -12.06 15.04
N MET A 12 -25.92 -11.79 15.22
CA MET A 12 -24.93 -11.76 14.14
C MET A 12 -23.91 -12.87 14.33
N GLU A 13 -23.59 -13.57 13.24
CA GLU A 13 -22.38 -14.38 13.18
C GLU A 13 -21.17 -13.48 12.97
N MET A 14 -20.19 -13.55 13.88
CA MET A 14 -18.99 -12.73 13.82
C MET A 14 -17.92 -13.48 13.02
N ILE A 15 -17.54 -12.92 11.86
CA ILE A 15 -16.41 -13.41 11.06
C ILE A 15 -15.30 -12.36 11.16
N ASP A 16 -14.19 -12.74 11.80
CA ASP A 16 -13.02 -11.89 11.93
C ASP A 16 -12.14 -11.98 10.68
N MET A 17 -11.82 -10.81 10.12
CA MET A 17 -10.91 -10.68 8.98
C MET A 17 -9.61 -10.05 9.48
N SER A 18 -8.54 -10.83 9.49
CA SER A 18 -7.20 -10.34 9.84
C SER A 18 -6.64 -9.42 8.75
N GLY A 19 -5.63 -8.62 9.13
CA GLY A 19 -4.81 -7.89 8.17
C GLY A 19 -3.98 -8.82 7.27
N TYR A 20 -3.29 -8.21 6.33
CA TYR A 20 -2.43 -8.91 5.37
C TYR A 20 -0.95 -8.76 5.69
N VAL A 21 -0.19 -9.83 5.49
CA VAL A 21 1.27 -9.82 5.52
C VAL A 21 1.82 -9.13 4.26
N ALA A 22 3.06 -8.62 4.30
CA ALA A 22 3.67 -7.92 3.17
C ALA A 22 3.64 -8.73 1.85
N GLU A 23 3.86 -10.04 1.91
CA GLU A 23 3.79 -10.93 0.74
C GLU A 23 2.37 -11.05 0.17
N GLU A 24 1.37 -11.15 1.04
CA GLU A 24 -0.05 -11.17 0.63
C GLU A 24 -0.44 -9.83 0.00
N LYS A 25 0.01 -8.71 0.57
CA LYS A 25 -0.22 -7.38 -0.01
C LYS A 25 0.41 -7.24 -1.39
N LEU A 26 1.62 -7.78 -1.59
CA LEU A 26 2.26 -7.80 -2.89
C LEU A 26 1.43 -8.61 -3.88
N ALA A 27 1.00 -9.82 -3.49
CA ALA A 27 0.16 -10.65 -4.34
C ALA A 27 -1.17 -9.97 -4.70
N ILE A 28 -1.82 -9.31 -3.74
CA ILE A 28 -3.05 -8.54 -3.95
C ILE A 28 -2.80 -7.35 -4.89
N ALA A 29 -1.69 -6.64 -4.71
CA ALA A 29 -1.32 -5.50 -5.53
C ALA A 29 -1.12 -5.90 -6.99
N THR A 30 -0.37 -6.98 -7.24
CA THR A 30 -0.07 -7.46 -8.59
C THR A 30 -1.29 -8.06 -9.28
N LYS A 31 -2.11 -8.85 -8.57
CA LYS A 31 -3.27 -9.53 -9.15
C LYS A 31 -4.49 -8.64 -9.35
N TYR A 32 -4.71 -7.68 -8.46
CA TYR A 32 -5.98 -6.92 -8.41
C TYR A 32 -5.80 -5.42 -8.47
N LEU A 33 -4.98 -4.82 -7.60
CA LEU A 33 -4.93 -3.34 -7.48
C LEU A 33 -4.31 -2.68 -8.72
N LEU A 34 -3.21 -3.24 -9.24
CA LEU A 34 -2.53 -2.67 -10.39
C LEU A 34 -3.38 -2.79 -11.68
N PRO A 35 -3.94 -3.96 -12.03
CA PRO A 35 -4.83 -4.06 -13.19
C PRO A 35 -6.07 -3.14 -13.07
N GLN A 36 -6.65 -3.05 -11.88
CA GLN A 36 -7.80 -2.17 -11.63
C GLN A 36 -7.44 -0.70 -11.85
N ALA A 37 -6.35 -0.22 -11.24
CA ALA A 37 -5.90 1.16 -11.39
C ALA A 37 -5.54 1.51 -12.85
N MET A 38 -4.92 0.56 -13.57
CA MET A 38 -4.61 0.72 -15.00
C MET A 38 -5.88 0.85 -15.84
N LYS A 39 -6.88 -0.01 -15.59
CA LYS A 39 -8.18 0.05 -16.26
C LYS A 39 -8.89 1.39 -16.00
N ASP A 40 -8.89 1.84 -14.75
CA ASP A 40 -9.54 3.09 -14.35
C ASP A 40 -8.87 4.33 -14.96
N SER A 41 -7.57 4.24 -15.24
CA SER A 41 -6.79 5.32 -15.88
C SER A 41 -6.66 5.18 -17.40
N GLY A 42 -7.22 4.13 -17.99
CA GLY A 42 -7.16 3.85 -19.43
C GLY A 42 -5.76 3.49 -19.95
N LEU A 43 -4.88 2.95 -19.11
CA LEU A 43 -3.51 2.57 -19.48
C LEU A 43 -3.43 1.10 -19.91
N SER A 44 -2.69 0.83 -20.98
CA SER A 44 -2.39 -0.53 -21.45
C SER A 44 -1.12 -1.09 -20.79
N THR A 45 -0.96 -2.41 -20.84
CA THR A 45 0.27 -3.11 -20.38
C THR A 45 1.51 -2.76 -21.19
N GLU A 46 1.33 -2.16 -22.36
CA GLU A 46 2.43 -1.69 -23.23
C GLU A 46 2.94 -0.30 -22.82
N GLN A 47 2.19 0.44 -22.00
CA GLN A 47 2.53 1.81 -21.59
C GLN A 47 3.16 1.84 -20.19
N ILE A 48 2.80 0.91 -19.32
CA ILE A 48 3.28 0.87 -17.94
C ILE A 48 3.63 -0.54 -17.50
N LYS A 49 4.80 -0.66 -16.86
CA LYS A 49 5.19 -1.86 -16.11
C LYS A 49 5.68 -1.45 -14.73
N VAL A 50 5.07 -1.97 -13.68
CA VAL A 50 5.53 -1.77 -12.30
C VAL A 50 6.23 -3.04 -11.84
N LYS A 51 7.49 -2.92 -11.41
CA LYS A 51 8.24 -4.06 -10.86
C LYS A 51 7.83 -4.36 -9.42
N ASP A 52 7.95 -5.61 -9.02
CA ASP A 52 7.69 -6.06 -7.65
C ASP A 52 8.56 -5.34 -6.61
N ASP A 53 9.77 -4.94 -6.98
CA ASP A 53 10.66 -4.13 -6.13
C ASP A 53 10.02 -2.78 -5.76
N ALA A 54 9.39 -2.10 -6.72
CA ALA A 54 8.69 -0.85 -6.48
C ALA A 54 7.47 -1.05 -5.57
N LEU A 55 6.74 -2.16 -5.74
CA LEU A 55 5.61 -2.52 -4.88
C LEU A 55 6.07 -2.83 -3.44
N ASN A 56 7.19 -3.54 -3.28
CA ASN A 56 7.79 -3.79 -1.97
C ASN A 56 8.18 -2.50 -1.25
N ILE A 57 8.80 -1.56 -1.97
CA ILE A 57 9.16 -0.25 -1.42
C ILE A 57 7.91 0.55 -1.05
N LEU A 58 6.85 0.51 -1.87
CA LEU A 58 5.55 1.11 -1.56
C LEU A 58 4.96 0.56 -0.25
N ILE A 59 4.95 -0.76 -0.10
CA ILE A 59 4.41 -1.43 1.08
C ILE A 59 5.20 -1.03 2.33
N ARG A 60 6.54 -1.04 2.28
CA ARG A 60 7.38 -0.77 3.46
C ARG A 60 7.45 0.71 3.85
N ASN A 61 7.67 1.58 2.86
CA ASN A 61 8.08 2.96 3.12
C ASN A 61 6.94 3.98 3.02
N TYR A 62 5.79 3.59 2.47
CA TYR A 62 4.67 4.49 2.25
C TYR A 62 3.37 4.02 2.91
N CYS A 63 3.27 2.74 3.29
CA CYS A 63 2.04 2.16 3.83
C CYS A 63 2.25 1.55 5.23
N ARG A 64 1.66 2.14 6.27
CA ARG A 64 1.59 1.54 7.62
C ARG A 64 0.14 1.31 8.03
N GLU A 65 -0.41 0.22 7.53
CA GLU A 65 -1.77 -0.24 7.84
C GLU A 65 -1.79 -1.77 7.79
N SER A 66 -2.82 -2.38 8.36
CA SER A 66 -3.07 -3.82 8.26
C SER A 66 -3.70 -4.21 6.91
N GLY A 67 -4.48 -3.32 6.30
CA GLY A 67 -5.13 -3.49 4.99
C GLY A 67 -4.28 -3.07 3.78
N VAL A 68 -4.95 -2.78 2.66
CA VAL A 68 -4.35 -2.35 1.39
C VAL A 68 -4.91 -1.02 0.84
N ARG A 69 -5.63 -0.25 1.65
CA ARG A 69 -6.28 1.00 1.21
C ARG A 69 -5.28 2.11 0.88
N ASN A 70 -4.28 2.32 1.72
CA ASN A 70 -3.18 3.25 1.44
C ASN A 70 -2.34 2.75 0.27
N LEU A 71 -2.10 1.43 0.18
CA LEU A 71 -1.38 0.84 -0.94
C LEU A 71 -2.10 1.11 -2.26
N GLN A 72 -3.41 0.89 -2.31
CA GLN A 72 -4.25 1.21 -3.47
C GLN A 72 -4.13 2.69 -3.88
N LYS A 73 -4.28 3.62 -2.93
CA LYS A 73 -4.15 5.07 -3.22
C LYS A 73 -2.79 5.43 -3.82
N HIS A 74 -1.73 4.80 -3.36
CA HIS A 74 -0.38 5.06 -3.86
C HIS A 74 -0.19 4.49 -5.27
N ILE A 75 -0.69 3.28 -5.53
CA ILE A 75 -0.70 2.69 -6.87
C ILE A 75 -1.48 3.57 -7.84
N GLU A 76 -2.70 4.00 -7.48
CA GLU A 76 -3.50 4.91 -8.30
C GLU A 76 -2.78 6.24 -8.58
N LYS A 77 -2.05 6.79 -7.59
CA LYS A 77 -1.25 8.00 -7.76
C LYS A 77 -0.12 7.80 -8.78
N VAL A 78 0.59 6.67 -8.72
CA VAL A 78 1.64 6.32 -9.68
C VAL A 78 1.06 6.20 -11.08
N VAL A 79 0.01 5.40 -11.23
CA VAL A 79 -0.65 5.14 -12.51
C VAL A 79 -1.19 6.44 -13.12
N ARG A 80 -1.83 7.31 -12.33
CA ARG A 80 -2.33 8.61 -12.80
C ARG A 80 -1.21 9.54 -13.29
N LYS A 81 -0.06 9.56 -12.61
CA LYS A 81 1.10 10.34 -13.07
C LYS A 81 1.72 9.77 -14.34
N VAL A 82 1.74 8.45 -14.49
CA VAL A 82 2.20 7.80 -15.72
C VAL A 82 1.26 8.16 -16.87
N ALA A 83 -0.06 8.08 -16.67
CA ALA A 83 -1.05 8.49 -17.66
C ALA A 83 -0.84 9.95 -18.11
N PHE A 84 -0.57 10.86 -17.16
CA PHE A 84 -0.26 12.25 -17.47
C PHE A 84 0.99 12.41 -18.36
N LYS A 85 2.07 11.65 -18.08
CA LYS A 85 3.29 11.68 -18.90
C LYS A 85 3.08 11.12 -20.31
N VAL A 86 2.28 10.06 -20.43
CA VAL A 86 1.93 9.46 -21.72
C VAL A 86 1.12 10.44 -22.58
N VAL A 87 0.14 11.12 -22.00
CA VAL A 87 -0.68 12.12 -22.70
C VAL A 87 0.14 13.34 -23.14
N ARG A 88 1.20 13.69 -22.40
CA ARG A 88 2.15 14.75 -22.79
C ARG A 88 3.20 14.31 -23.82
N GLU A 89 3.14 13.06 -24.28
CA GLU A 89 4.09 12.47 -25.22
C GLU A 89 5.54 12.47 -24.71
N GLU A 90 5.75 12.54 -23.39
CA GLU A 90 7.10 12.55 -22.79
C GLU A 90 7.75 11.16 -22.82
N ALA A 91 6.94 10.10 -22.79
CA ALA A 91 7.39 8.72 -22.87
C ALA A 91 6.25 7.81 -23.37
N THR A 92 6.59 6.88 -24.26
CA THR A 92 5.65 5.86 -24.76
C THR A 92 5.51 4.67 -23.82
N PHE A 93 6.59 4.32 -23.11
CA PHE A 93 6.63 3.26 -22.11
C PHE A 93 7.35 3.71 -20.85
N ILE A 94 6.76 3.46 -19.69
CA ILE A 94 7.33 3.79 -18.39
C ILE A 94 7.48 2.51 -17.56
N ASN A 95 8.71 2.18 -17.22
CA ASN A 95 9.05 1.11 -16.31
C ASN A 95 9.27 1.67 -14.91
N VAL A 96 8.38 1.39 -13.96
CA VAL A 96 8.47 1.87 -12.58
C VAL A 96 9.25 0.85 -11.75
N ASP A 97 10.36 1.30 -11.17
CA ASP A 97 11.24 0.53 -10.30
C ASP A 97 11.51 1.26 -8.99
N GLY A 98 12.28 0.66 -8.08
CA GLY A 98 12.57 1.25 -6.77
C GLY A 98 13.30 2.59 -6.82
N SER A 99 14.05 2.86 -7.89
CA SER A 99 14.84 4.08 -8.03
C SER A 99 13.99 5.28 -8.46
N ASN A 100 13.06 5.07 -9.39
CA ASN A 100 12.22 6.14 -9.94
C ASN A 100 10.88 6.32 -9.20
N LEU A 101 10.52 5.40 -8.29
CA LEU A 101 9.27 5.46 -7.54
C LEU A 101 9.07 6.80 -6.81
N SER A 102 10.16 7.39 -6.33
CA SER A 102 10.13 8.65 -5.58
C SER A 102 9.65 9.85 -6.41
N ASP A 103 9.86 9.85 -7.73
CA ASP A 103 9.39 10.91 -8.64
C ASP A 103 7.86 10.90 -8.76
N PHE A 104 7.26 9.72 -8.66
CA PHE A 104 5.82 9.54 -8.74
C PHE A 104 5.14 9.80 -7.40
N VAL A 105 5.63 9.17 -6.33
CA VAL A 105 4.93 9.15 -5.05
C VAL A 105 5.36 10.31 -4.14
N GLY A 106 6.61 10.77 -4.27
CA GLY A 106 7.28 11.70 -3.38
C GLY A 106 8.34 11.01 -2.53
N LYS A 107 8.84 11.71 -1.51
CA LYS A 107 9.81 11.13 -0.56
C LYS A 107 9.14 10.05 0.32
N PRO A 108 9.90 9.03 0.77
CA PRO A 108 9.43 8.04 1.74
C PRO A 108 8.79 8.68 2.98
N VAL A 109 7.60 8.24 3.35
CA VAL A 109 6.89 8.71 4.56
C VAL A 109 7.45 8.04 5.81
N PHE A 110 7.80 6.76 5.69
CA PHE A 110 8.36 5.94 6.75
C PHE A 110 9.76 5.48 6.34
N THR A 111 10.75 5.81 7.17
CA THR A 111 12.16 5.52 6.88
C THR A 111 12.76 4.46 7.81
N HIS A 112 12.19 4.28 9.01
CA HIS A 112 12.71 3.39 10.03
C HIS A 112 11.58 2.59 10.69
N ASP A 113 11.75 1.28 10.79
CA ASP A 113 10.81 0.40 11.50
C ASP A 113 10.86 0.60 13.02
N ARG A 114 12.02 1.00 13.54
CA ARG A 114 12.20 1.32 14.96
C ARG A 114 12.48 2.80 15.16
N MET A 115 11.87 3.36 16.20
CA MET A 115 12.15 4.73 16.63
C MET A 115 13.58 4.87 17.17
N TYR A 116 14.11 3.82 17.81
CA TYR A 116 15.48 3.75 18.32
C TYR A 116 16.18 2.50 17.77
N THR A 117 17.41 2.64 17.28
CA THR A 117 18.24 1.51 16.85
C THR A 117 18.67 0.65 18.03
N THR A 118 19.06 1.29 19.12
CA THR A 118 19.32 0.69 20.43
C THR A 118 18.36 1.31 21.44
N THR A 119 17.59 0.49 22.16
CA THR A 119 16.64 0.97 23.17
C THR A 119 17.36 1.60 24.36
N PRO A 120 17.14 2.88 24.67
CA PRO A 120 17.75 3.51 25.85
C PRO A 120 17.13 2.95 27.14
N PRO A 121 17.84 3.03 28.29
CA PRO A 121 17.30 2.64 29.57
C PRO A 121 15.95 3.33 29.87
N GLY A 122 14.95 2.56 30.31
CA GLY A 122 13.60 3.07 30.58
C GLY A 122 12.62 2.99 29.40
N VAL A 123 13.05 2.48 28.23
CA VAL A 123 12.18 2.28 27.06
C VAL A 123 12.10 0.80 26.68
N VAL A 124 10.88 0.28 26.53
CA VAL A 124 10.61 -1.09 26.06
C VAL A 124 9.63 -1.07 24.88
N MET A 125 9.78 -2.03 23.96
CA MET A 125 8.86 -2.20 22.83
C MET A 125 7.74 -3.16 23.24
N GLY A 126 6.51 -2.63 23.37
CA GLY A 126 5.31 -3.42 23.60
C GLY A 126 4.51 -3.60 22.32
N LEU A 127 3.87 -4.76 22.16
CA LEU A 127 2.83 -4.97 21.15
C LEU A 127 1.48 -4.64 21.77
N ALA A 128 0.63 -3.91 21.06
CA ALA A 128 -0.70 -3.56 21.49
C ALA A 128 -1.70 -3.97 20.42
N TRP A 129 -2.83 -4.52 20.84
CA TRP A 129 -3.99 -4.77 19.97
C TRP A 129 -4.83 -3.50 19.89
N THR A 130 -5.08 -2.99 18.69
CA THR A 130 -5.84 -1.75 18.50
C THR A 130 -7.02 -1.95 17.55
N ALA A 131 -7.91 -0.96 17.46
CA ALA A 131 -9.04 -1.01 16.52
C ALA A 131 -8.60 -1.03 15.04
N MET A 132 -7.34 -0.70 14.73
CA MET A 132 -6.77 -0.73 13.38
C MET A 132 -5.94 -2.01 13.11
N GLY A 133 -5.94 -2.96 14.04
CA GLY A 133 -4.98 -4.05 14.15
C GLY A 133 -4.10 -3.87 15.37
#